data_AF-A0A6J7J295-F1
#
_entry.id   AF-A0A6J7J295-F1
#
_cell.length_a   1.000
_cell.length_b   1.000
_cell.length_c   1.000
_cell.angle_alpha   90.00
_cell.angle_beta   90.00
_cell.angle_gamma   90.00
#
_symmetry.space_group_name_H-M   'P 1'
#
loop_
_entity.id
_entity.type
_entity.pdbx_description
1 polymer ?
#
loop_
_entity_poly.entity_id
_entity_poly.type
_entity_poly.pdbx_seq_one_letter_code
_entity_poly.pdbx_strand_id
1 'polypeptide(L)' 'MATLPIMLWPGMKIGQLCLFRLSSPAEHPYGSSVYGSRYQGQRGPTPSKSYLNFHITPVD' A
#
# COMPACT_ATOMS: atom_id res chain seq x y z
N MET A 1 -18.09 16.63 11.11
CA MET A 1 -17.79 15.18 11.10
C MET A 1 -19.11 14.45 10.91
N ALA A 2 -19.20 13.43 10.06
CA ALA A 2 -20.43 12.63 9.93
C ALA A 2 -20.48 11.60 11.08
N THR A 3 -21.60 11.55 11.81
CA THR A 3 -21.79 10.69 13.00
C THR A 3 -22.73 9.51 12.75
N LEU A 4 -23.37 9.47 11.58
CA LEU A 4 -24.26 8.40 11.16
C LEU A 4 -23.50 7.35 10.33
N PRO A 5 -23.92 6.08 10.37
CA PRO A 5 -23.39 5.05 9.47
C PRO A 5 -23.51 5.47 8.00
N ILE A 6 -22.48 5.14 7.22
CA ILE A 6 -22.41 5.44 5.78
C ILE A 6 -22.51 4.12 5.02
N MET A 7 -23.50 4.02 4.14
CA MET A 7 -23.66 2.88 3.25
C MET A 7 -22.69 2.99 2.07
N LEU A 8 -21.85 1.97 1.90
CA LEU A 8 -20.93 1.84 0.77
C LEU A 8 -21.51 0.87 -0.26
N TRP A 9 -21.45 1.23 -1.54
CA TRP A 9 -21.96 0.42 -2.65
C TRP A 9 -20.81 -0.03 -3.55
N PRO A 10 -20.76 -1.30 -3.96
CA PRO A 10 -19.85 -1.74 -5.02
C PRO A 10 -20.05 -0.88 -6.28
N GLY A 11 -18.97 -0.26 -6.77
CA GLY A 11 -18.96 0.59 -7.96
C GLY A 11 -19.16 2.10 -7.70
N MET A 12 -19.40 2.54 -6.46
CA MET A 12 -19.42 3.97 -6.16
C MET A 12 -18.03 4.61 -6.35
N LYS A 13 -17.99 5.89 -6.75
CA LYS A 13 -16.75 6.66 -6.77
C LYS A 13 -16.29 6.88 -5.32
N ILE A 14 -15.13 6.33 -4.95
CA ILE A 14 -14.57 6.40 -3.60
C ILE A 14 -13.21 7.11 -3.53
N GLY A 15 -12.64 7.49 -4.68
CA GLY A 15 -11.35 8.16 -4.76
C GLY A 15 -10.96 8.50 -6.19
N GLN A 16 -9.78 9.10 -6.32
CA GLN A 16 -9.15 9.49 -7.59
C GLN A 16 -7.64 9.28 -7.48
N LEU A 17 -6.97 9.05 -8.62
CA LEU A 17 -5.51 8.96 -8.68
C LEU A 17 -4.94 10.31 -9.10
N CYS A 18 -4.02 10.84 -8.29
CA CYS A 18 -3.17 11.97 -8.67
C CYS A 18 -1.75 11.44 -8.89
N LEU A 19 -1.16 11.75 -10.04
CA LEU A 19 0.16 11.25 -10.43
C LEU A 19 1.19 12.37 -10.37
N PHE A 20 2.38 12.04 -9.87
CA PHE A 20 3.52 12.96 -9.79
C PHE A 20 4.69 12.38 -10.57
N ARG A 21 5.41 13.23 -11.29
CA ARG A 21 6.59 12.83 -12.04
C ARG A 21 7.79 12.73 -11.10
N LEU A 22 8.52 11.61 -11.17
CA LEU A 22 9.82 11.47 -10.52
C LEU A 22 10.89 12.27 -11.27
N SER A 23 11.94 12.70 -10.56
CA SER A 23 13.09 13.39 -11.18
C SER A 23 13.83 12.50 -12.19
N SER A 24 13.84 11.19 -11.98
CA SER A 24 14.42 10.15 -12.85
C SER A 24 13.65 8.83 -12.69
N PRO A 25 13.88 7.81 -13.54
CA PRO A 25 13.39 6.47 -13.29
C PRO A 25 13.89 5.92 -11.94
N ALA A 26 13.03 5.19 -11.23
CA ALA A 26 13.44 4.50 -10.00
C ALA A 26 14.42 3.36 -10.34
N GLU A 27 15.56 3.31 -9.65
CA GLU A 27 16.60 2.28 -9.84
C GLU A 27 16.08 0.87 -9.54
N HIS A 28 15.30 0.73 -8.49
CA HIS A 28 14.64 -0.51 -8.08
C HIS A 28 13.15 -0.25 -7.83
N PRO A 29 12.29 -0.39 -8.85
CA PRO A 29 10.86 -0.10 -8.73
C PRO A 29 10.16 -1.08 -7.77
N TYR A 30 8.93 -0.75 -7.37
CA TYR A 30 8.10 -1.67 -6.58
C TYR A 30 7.90 -3.01 -7.31
N GLY A 31 7.99 -4.11 -6.56
CA GLY A 31 8.01 -5.46 -7.11
C GLY A 31 9.41 -5.99 -7.45
N SER A 32 10.45 -5.15 -7.41
CA SER A 32 11.83 -5.62 -7.54
C SER A 32 12.24 -6.52 -6.36
N SER A 33 13.19 -7.43 -6.63
CA SER A 33 13.72 -8.37 -5.63
C SER A 33 14.50 -7.68 -4.50
N VAL A 34 15.04 -6.49 -4.76
CA VAL A 34 15.92 -5.76 -3.81
C VAL A 34 15.16 -5.28 -2.57
N TYR A 35 13.94 -4.78 -2.73
CA TYR A 35 13.21 -4.08 -1.65
C TYR A 35 12.09 -4.88 -0.98
N GLY A 36 12.05 -6.22 -1.13
CA GLY A 36 11.11 -7.07 -0.39
C GLY A 36 9.63 -6.66 -0.54
N SER A 37 9.24 -6.25 -1.75
CA SER A 37 7.89 -5.74 -2.04
C SER A 37 6.81 -6.78 -1.71
N ARG A 38 5.81 -6.39 -0.91
CA ARG A 38 4.87 -7.34 -0.28
C ARG A 38 3.58 -7.60 -1.07
N TYR A 39 3.19 -6.67 -1.93
CA TYR A 39 1.83 -6.61 -2.51
C TYR A 39 1.81 -6.43 -4.04
N GLN A 40 2.92 -6.73 -4.74
CA GLN A 40 2.95 -6.71 -6.20
C GLN A 40 1.89 -7.70 -6.75
N GLY A 41 1.03 -7.22 -7.65
CA GLY A 41 -0.01 -8.05 -8.28
C GLY A 41 -1.28 -8.28 -7.45
N GLN A 42 -1.49 -7.54 -6.35
CA GLN A 42 -2.71 -7.69 -5.55
C GLN A 42 -4.00 -7.45 -6.36
N ARG A 43 -5.01 -8.30 -6.16
CA ARG A 43 -6.31 -8.23 -6.85
C ARG A 43 -7.48 -7.91 -5.93
N GLY A 44 -7.25 -7.85 -4.63
CA GLY A 44 -8.27 -7.59 -3.62
C GLY A 44 -7.64 -7.10 -2.31
N PRO A 45 -8.43 -7.05 -1.23
CA PRO A 45 -7.99 -6.58 0.09
C PRO A 45 -7.04 -7.59 0.74
N THR A 46 -5.78 -7.57 0.33
CA THR A 46 -4.76 -8.50 0.83
C THR A 46 -4.46 -8.19 2.31
N PRO A 47 -4.51 -9.17 3.22
CA PRO A 47 -4.16 -8.96 4.62
C PRO A 47 -2.75 -8.42 4.83
N SER A 48 -2.53 -7.76 5.95
CA SER A 48 -1.20 -7.22 6.30
C SER A 48 -0.13 -8.31 6.31
N LYS A 49 1.00 -8.00 5.67
CA LYS A 49 2.24 -8.77 5.70
C LYS A 49 3.34 -8.04 6.49
N SER A 50 2.96 -7.20 7.44
CA SER A 50 3.92 -6.41 8.25
C SER A 50 4.89 -7.27 9.07
N TYR A 51 4.51 -8.50 9.39
CA TYR A 51 5.35 -9.46 10.09
C TYR A 51 6.54 -9.96 9.24
N LEU A 52 6.48 -9.88 7.91
CA LEU A 52 7.61 -10.23 7.05
C LEU A 52 8.72 -9.20 7.21
N ASN A 53 9.94 -9.63 7.55
CA ASN A 53 11.06 -8.75 7.85
C ASN A 53 10.77 -7.75 8.99
N PHE A 54 9.93 -8.15 9.96
CA PHE A 54 9.73 -7.35 11.16
C PHE A 54 11.02 -7.35 12.00
N HIS A 55 11.52 -6.15 12.30
CA HIS A 55 12.73 -5.95 13.07
C HIS A 55 12.38 -5.41 14.45
N ILE A 56 12.96 -6.01 15.49
CA ILE A 56 12.90 -5.50 16.86
C ILE A 56 14.29 -5.01 17.20
N THR A 57 14.43 -3.72 17.48
CA THR A 57 15.68 -3.18 18.03
C THR A 57 15.74 -3.55 19.51
N PRO A 58 16.75 -4.32 19.96
CA PRO A 58 16.96 -4.50 21.39
C PRO A 58 17.33 -3.15 22.01
N VAL A 59 16.74 -2.86 23.17
CA VAL A 59 17.11 -1.73 24.01
C VAL A 59 17.62 -2.36 25.30
N ASP A 60 18.91 -2.17 25.59
CA ASP A 60 19.51 -2.56 26.86
C ASP A 60 18.98 -1.67 28.01
#